data_AF-A0A382ADD2-F1
#
_entry.id   AF-A0A382ADD2-F1
#
_cell.length_a   1.000
_cell.length_b   1.000
_cell.length_c   1.000
_cell.angle_alpha   90.00
_cell.angle_beta   90.00
_cell.angle_gamma   90.00
#
_symmetry.space_group_name_H-M   'P 1'
#
loop_
_entity.id
_entity.type
_entity.pdbx_description
1 polymer ?
#
loop_
_entity_poly.entity_id
_entity_poly.type
_entity_poly.pdbx_seq_one_letter_code
_entity_poly.pdbx_strand_id
1 'polypeptide(L)'
;VRSDSTDTLHDRQAERAALGSMMTDPAIIPDVVDLLGESSEVFFTTDHQLIYDAILSCYERNNATDSLLVANELQNGDNINRAGGAVYLYDLQAEIVETENTRYYAEIIQEKYLRRRMVQAGQQLRELARDQQTELTE
;
A
#
# COMPACT_ATOMS: atom_id res chain seq x y z
N VAL A 1 18.26 -22.79 0.75
CA VAL A 1 17.07 -22.07 0.28
C VAL A 1 17.35 -20.58 0.48
N ARG A 2 17.80 -19.89 -0.57
CA ARG A 2 17.93 -18.43 -0.53
C ARG A 2 16.51 -17.89 -0.66
N SER A 3 15.88 -17.60 0.48
CA SER A 3 14.67 -16.78 0.50
C SER A 3 15.01 -15.49 -0.26
N ASP A 4 14.24 -15.22 -1.30
CA ASP A 4 14.45 -14.09 -2.17
C ASP A 4 14.42 -12.81 -1.34
N SER A 5 15.52 -12.03 -1.37
CA SER A 5 15.71 -10.86 -0.50
C SER A 5 14.60 -9.81 -0.62
N THR A 6 13.82 -9.85 -1.70
CA THR A 6 12.67 -8.99 -1.99
C THR A 6 11.45 -9.28 -1.11
N ASP A 7 11.22 -10.54 -0.73
CA ASP A 7 10.06 -10.99 0.08
C ASP A 7 10.14 -10.48 1.54
N THR A 8 11.31 -9.99 1.95
CA THR A 8 11.52 -9.40 3.27
C THR A 8 10.97 -7.98 3.40
N LEU A 9 10.75 -7.28 2.28
CA LEU A 9 10.43 -5.85 2.23
C LEU A 9 8.98 -5.52 1.84
N HIS A 10 8.19 -6.54 1.51
CA HIS A 10 6.77 -6.41 1.23
C HIS A 10 6.06 -7.72 1.61
N ASP A 11 4.73 -7.69 1.66
CA ASP A 11 3.91 -8.88 1.79
C ASP A 11 2.67 -8.69 0.92
N ARG A 12 2.68 -9.27 -0.28
CA ARG A 12 1.59 -9.09 -1.24
C ARG A 12 0.26 -9.62 -0.72
N GLN A 13 0.27 -10.70 0.06
CA GLN A 13 -0.97 -11.28 0.55
C GLN A 13 -1.60 -10.37 1.61
N ALA A 14 -0.80 -9.80 2.51
CA ALA A 14 -1.26 -8.80 3.45
C ALA A 14 -1.79 -7.54 2.75
N GLU A 15 -1.07 -7.03 1.73
CA GLU A 15 -1.53 -5.87 0.95
C GLU A 15 -2.87 -6.13 0.25
N ARG A 16 -3.01 -7.28 -0.41
CA ARG A 16 -4.27 -7.68 -1.07
C ARG A 16 -5.41 -7.82 -0.07
N ALA A 17 -5.14 -8.45 1.08
CA ALA A 17 -6.12 -8.65 2.14
C ALA A 17 -6.57 -7.31 2.75
N ALA A 18 -5.66 -6.36 2.97
CA ALA A 18 -6.00 -5.05 3.49
C ALA A 18 -6.91 -4.27 2.52
N LEU A 19 -6.52 -4.18 1.24
CA LEU A 19 -7.29 -3.46 0.21
C LEU A 19 -8.66 -4.10 -0.02
N GLY A 20 -8.70 -5.44 -0.11
CA GLY A 20 -9.94 -6.19 -0.26
C GLY A 20 -10.90 -5.96 0.91
N SER A 21 -10.38 -6.00 2.14
CA SER A 21 -11.18 -5.78 3.33
C SER A 21 -11.71 -4.35 3.41
N MET A 22 -10.90 -3.35 3.08
CA MET A 22 -11.34 -1.96 3.06
C MET A 22 -12.47 -1.75 2.04
N MET A 23 -12.40 -2.39 0.87
CA MET A 23 -13.50 -2.38 -0.11
C MET A 23 -14.73 -3.22 0.30
N THR A 24 -14.61 -4.07 1.31
CA THR A 24 -15.72 -4.92 1.78
C THR A 24 -16.45 -4.28 2.94
N ASP A 25 -15.71 -3.70 3.88
CA ASP A 25 -16.24 -3.10 5.09
C ASP A 25 -15.65 -1.70 5.30
N PRO A 26 -16.40 -0.64 4.95
CA PRO A 26 -15.95 0.73 5.15
C PRO A 26 -15.70 1.08 6.64
N ALA A 27 -16.25 0.31 7.60
CA ALA A 27 -16.09 0.61 9.02
C ALA A 27 -14.67 0.37 9.54
N ILE A 28 -13.87 -0.46 8.85
CA ILE A 28 -12.49 -0.75 9.25
C ILE A 28 -11.47 0.26 8.70
N ILE A 29 -11.88 1.13 7.77
CA ILE A 29 -10.97 2.09 7.11
C ILE A 29 -10.28 3.01 8.11
N PRO A 30 -10.97 3.61 9.11
CA PRO A 30 -10.31 4.44 10.11
C PRO A 30 -9.17 3.73 10.84
N ASP A 31 -9.39 2.48 11.27
CA ASP A 31 -8.37 1.70 11.98
C ASP A 31 -7.15 1.38 11.10
N VAL A 32 -7.37 1.15 9.80
CA VAL A 32 -6.28 0.93 8.83
C VAL A 32 -5.51 2.22 8.59
N VAL A 33 -6.20 3.35 8.42
CA VAL A 33 -5.59 4.67 8.24
C VAL A 33 -4.80 5.08 9.48
N ASP A 34 -5.28 4.77 10.69
CA ASP A 34 -4.54 5.04 11.93
C ASP A 34 -3.19 4.29 11.99
N LEU A 35 -3.11 3.10 11.39
CA LEU A 35 -1.89 2.30 11.33
C LEU A 35 -0.97 2.66 10.17
N LEU A 36 -1.53 2.77 8.95
CA LEU A 36 -0.77 2.97 7.73
C LEU A 36 -0.53 4.46 7.40
N GLY A 37 -1.37 5.34 7.94
CA GLY A 37 -1.44 6.74 7.55
C GLY A 37 -2.17 6.96 6.23
N GLU A 38 -2.25 8.22 5.81
CA GLU A 38 -2.91 8.61 4.55
C GLU A 38 -2.03 8.40 3.31
N SER A 39 -0.73 8.11 3.50
CA SER A 39 0.21 7.95 2.38
C SER A 39 0.15 6.54 1.80
N SER A 40 -0.10 6.43 0.50
CA SER A 40 -0.08 5.15 -0.21
C SER A 40 1.31 4.51 -0.30
N GLU A 41 2.41 5.23 -0.03
CA GLU A 41 3.79 4.71 -0.07
C GLU A 41 4.04 3.48 0.83
N VAL A 42 3.14 3.24 1.80
CA VAL A 42 3.10 2.02 2.61
C VAL A 42 2.93 0.74 1.79
N PHE A 43 2.33 0.83 0.61
CA PHE A 43 2.25 -0.27 -0.35
C PHE A 43 3.47 -0.32 -1.24
N PHE A 44 3.95 -1.53 -1.55
CA PHE A 44 5.17 -1.70 -2.33
C PHE A 44 5.01 -1.36 -3.82
N THR A 45 3.83 -1.61 -4.37
CA THR A 45 3.56 -1.50 -5.81
C THR A 45 2.59 -0.39 -6.14
N THR A 46 2.79 0.22 -7.30
CA THR A 46 2.00 1.37 -7.75
C THR A 46 0.52 1.05 -7.96
N ASP A 47 0.17 -0.18 -8.34
CA ASP A 47 -1.21 -0.61 -8.45
C ASP A 47 -1.93 -0.54 -7.09
N HIS A 48 -1.35 -1.13 -6.04
CA HIS A 48 -1.89 -1.09 -4.68
C HIS A 48 -1.91 0.33 -4.10
N GLN A 49 -0.90 1.14 -4.42
CA GLN A 49 -0.88 2.56 -4.06
C GLN A 49 -2.10 3.30 -4.61
N LEU A 50 -2.36 3.16 -5.91
CA LEU A 50 -3.50 3.78 -6.59
C LEU A 50 -4.83 3.30 -6.03
N ILE A 51 -4.94 2.01 -5.72
CA ILE A 51 -6.16 1.43 -5.14
C ILE A 51 -6.43 2.01 -3.75
N TYR A 52 -5.40 2.12 -2.90
CA TYR A 52 -5.52 2.72 -1.57
C TYR A 52 -6.00 4.17 -1.65
N ASP A 53 -5.36 4.99 -2.49
CA ASP A 53 -5.73 6.39 -2.69
C ASP A 53 -7.20 6.53 -3.17
N ALA A 54 -7.63 5.66 -4.08
CA ALA A 54 -9.00 5.63 -4.56
C ALA A 54 -10.01 5.18 -3.48
N ILE A 55 -9.65 4.21 -2.64
CA ILE A 55 -10.46 3.80 -1.49
C ILE A 55 -10.66 4.98 -0.54
N LEU A 56 -9.57 5.68 -0.18
CA LEU A 56 -9.64 6.84 0.72
C LEU A 56 -10.50 7.95 0.11
N SER A 57 -10.32 8.27 -1.17
CA SER A 57 -11.13 9.31 -1.82
C SER A 57 -12.62 8.96 -1.89
N CYS A 58 -12.96 7.69 -2.16
CA CYS A 58 -14.35 7.23 -2.09
C CYS A 58 -14.93 7.35 -0.69
N TYR A 59 -14.16 6.92 0.32
CA TYR A 59 -14.55 6.95 1.72
C TYR A 59 -14.75 8.38 2.22
N GLU A 60 -13.84 9.31 1.94
CA GLU A 60 -13.95 10.71 2.34
C GLU A 60 -15.20 11.40 1.81
N ARG A 61 -15.66 11.04 0.60
CA ARG A 61 -16.84 11.67 -0.01
C ARG A 61 -18.15 11.18 0.58
N ASN A 62 -18.28 9.88 0.84
CA ASN A 62 -19.58 9.26 1.12
C ASN A 62 -19.58 8.28 2.30
N ASN A 63 -18.46 8.10 3.00
CA ASN A 63 -18.25 7.06 4.02
C ASN A 63 -18.61 5.65 3.51
N ALA A 64 -18.41 5.42 2.22
CA ALA A 64 -18.73 4.17 1.54
C ALA A 64 -17.64 3.84 0.53
N THR A 65 -17.38 2.55 0.37
CA THR A 65 -16.46 2.03 -0.64
C THR A 65 -16.87 0.62 -1.03
N ASP A 66 -16.59 0.26 -2.27
CA ASP A 66 -16.67 -1.09 -2.80
C ASP A 66 -15.80 -1.17 -4.07
N SER A 67 -15.61 -2.38 -4.59
CA SER A 67 -14.80 -2.61 -5.80
C SER A 67 -15.30 -1.83 -7.02
N LEU A 68 -16.61 -1.59 -7.14
CA LEU A 68 -17.21 -0.83 -8.24
C LEU A 68 -16.98 0.68 -8.07
N LEU A 69 -17.16 1.22 -6.87
CA LEU A 69 -16.89 2.62 -6.54
C LEU A 69 -15.41 2.96 -6.77
N VAL A 70 -14.52 2.08 -6.31
CA VAL A 70 -13.07 2.21 -6.52
C VAL A 70 -12.71 2.10 -7.99
N ALA A 71 -13.33 1.17 -8.74
CA ALA A 71 -13.14 1.07 -10.18
C ALA A 71 -13.54 2.35 -10.91
N ASN A 72 -14.69 2.93 -10.56
CA ASN A 72 -15.18 4.18 -11.15
C ASN A 72 -14.24 5.35 -10.83
N GLU A 73 -13.74 5.43 -9.59
CA GLU A 73 -12.77 6.46 -9.20
C GLU A 73 -11.48 6.37 -10.02
N LEU A 74 -10.92 5.16 -10.11
CA LEU A 74 -9.72 4.90 -10.90
C LEU A 74 -9.94 5.12 -12.39
N GLN A 75 -11.14 4.88 -12.90
CA GLN A 75 -11.49 5.12 -14.30
C GLN A 75 -11.59 6.61 -14.60
N ASN A 76 -12.20 7.40 -13.71
CA ASN A 76 -12.27 8.86 -13.84
C ASN A 76 -10.88 9.51 -13.83
N GLY A 77 -9.92 8.91 -13.13
CA GLY A 77 -8.52 9.34 -13.10
C GLY A 77 -7.61 8.70 -14.14
N ASP A 78 -8.13 7.97 -15.13
CA ASP A 78 -7.36 7.23 -16.14
C ASP A 78 -6.31 6.23 -15.58
N ASN A 79 -6.51 5.80 -14.33
CA ASN A 79 -5.58 4.93 -13.59
C ASN A 79 -6.04 3.47 -13.51
N ILE A 80 -7.26 3.13 -13.95
CA ILE A 80 -7.82 1.77 -13.83
C ILE A 80 -6.92 0.68 -14.42
N ASN A 81 -6.30 0.93 -15.57
CA ASN A 81 -5.38 -0.03 -16.19
C ASN A 81 -4.07 -0.19 -15.40
N ARG A 82 -3.60 0.88 -14.76
CA ARG A 82 -2.39 0.87 -13.91
C ARG A 82 -2.64 0.19 -12.57
N ALA A 83 -3.89 0.18 -12.10
CA ALA A 83 -4.35 -0.50 -10.90
C ALA A 83 -4.68 -2.00 -11.12
N GLY A 84 -4.42 -2.55 -12.31
CA GLY A 84 -4.69 -3.95 -12.64
C GLY A 84 -6.07 -4.23 -13.26
N GLY A 85 -6.91 -3.21 -13.41
CA GLY A 85 -8.22 -3.31 -14.03
C GLY A 85 -9.35 -3.71 -13.08
N ALA A 86 -10.60 -3.58 -13.55
CA ALA A 86 -11.79 -3.84 -12.71
C ALA A 86 -11.85 -5.28 -12.17
N VAL A 87 -11.42 -6.27 -12.96
CA VAL A 87 -11.39 -7.68 -12.54
C VAL A 87 -10.47 -7.87 -11.33
N TYR A 88 -9.33 -7.19 -11.31
CA TYR A 88 -8.40 -7.28 -10.18
C TYR A 88 -9.03 -6.80 -8.88
N LEU A 89 -9.81 -5.72 -8.90
CA LEU A 89 -10.50 -5.20 -7.72
C LEU A 89 -11.54 -6.19 -7.19
N TYR A 90 -12.27 -6.86 -8.08
CA TYR A 90 -13.17 -7.94 -7.68
C TYR A 90 -12.42 -9.13 -7.07
N ASP A 91 -11.28 -9.50 -7.66
CA ASP A 91 -10.45 -10.59 -7.13
C ASP A 91 -9.93 -10.27 -5.72
N LEU A 92 -9.51 -9.02 -5.47
CA LEU A 92 -9.10 -8.56 -4.14
C LEU A 92 -10.23 -8.70 -3.12
N GLN A 93 -11.44 -8.28 -3.49
CA GLN A 93 -12.60 -8.35 -2.62
C GLN A 93 -13.02 -9.81 -2.36
N ALA A 94 -12.93 -10.68 -3.38
CA ALA A 94 -13.30 -12.09 -3.29
C ALA A 94 -12.33 -12.94 -2.46
N GLU A 95 -11.08 -12.49 -2.27
CA GLU A 95 -10.08 -13.18 -1.46
C GLU A 95 -10.33 -13.04 0.05
N ILE A 96 -11.18 -12.10 0.47
CA ILE A 96 -11.47 -11.83 1.87
C ILE A 96 -12.47 -12.83 2.44
N VAL A 97 -12.07 -13.49 3.53
CA VAL A 97 -12.94 -14.34 4.34
C VAL A 97 -13.46 -13.58 5.57
N GLU A 98 -12.59 -12.83 6.24
CA GLU A 98 -12.89 -12.10 7.47
C GLU A 98 -12.21 -10.73 7.48
N THR A 99 -13.00 -9.65 7.58
CA THR A 99 -12.49 -8.28 7.66
C THR A 99 -11.91 -7.94 9.04
N GLU A 100 -12.28 -8.69 10.09
CA GLU A 100 -11.80 -8.47 11.47
C GLU A 100 -10.27 -8.62 11.59
N ASN A 101 -9.65 -9.45 10.74
CA ASN A 101 -8.20 -9.65 10.72
C ASN A 101 -7.43 -8.53 9.99
N THR A 102 -8.12 -7.51 9.47
CA THR A 102 -7.46 -6.48 8.64
C THR A 102 -6.40 -5.70 9.38
N ARG A 103 -6.60 -5.48 10.68
CA ARG A 103 -5.59 -4.84 11.54
C ARG A 103 -4.26 -5.59 11.51
N TYR A 104 -4.31 -6.92 11.57
CA TYR A 104 -3.12 -7.76 11.52
C TYR A 104 -2.39 -7.63 10.16
N TYR A 105 -3.12 -7.57 9.05
CA TYR A 105 -2.52 -7.34 7.74
C TYR A 105 -1.90 -5.94 7.62
N ALA A 106 -2.57 -4.91 8.15
CA ALA A 106 -2.03 -3.55 8.20
C ALA A 106 -0.73 -3.48 9.03
N GLU A 107 -0.63 -4.18 10.16
CA GLU A 107 0.59 -4.26 10.96
C GLU A 107 1.75 -4.88 10.17
N ILE A 108 1.50 -5.93 9.37
CA ILE A 108 2.51 -6.52 8.48
C ILE A 108 2.97 -5.49 7.44
N ILE A 109 2.04 -4.82 6.76
CA ILE A 109 2.37 -3.81 5.73
C ILE A 109 3.22 -2.69 6.34
N GLN A 110 2.84 -2.20 7.53
CA GLN A 110 3.57 -1.15 8.24
C GLN A 110 5.00 -1.60 8.59
N GLU A 111 5.17 -2.82 9.11
CA GLU A 111 6.50 -3.36 9.41
C GLU A 111 7.38 -3.40 8.16
N LYS A 112 6.82 -3.88 7.04
CA LYS A 112 7.51 -3.96 5.75
C LYS A 112 7.87 -2.56 5.23
N TYR A 113 6.96 -1.60 5.32
CA TYR A 113 7.22 -0.21 4.94
C TYR A 113 8.35 0.42 5.77
N LEU A 114 8.34 0.24 7.09
CA LEU A 114 9.42 0.74 7.96
C LEU A 114 10.77 0.14 7.59
N ARG A 115 10.84 -1.17 7.29
CA ARG A 115 12.06 -1.81 6.79
C ARG A 115 12.56 -1.18 5.49
N ARG A 116 11.66 -0.88 4.54
CA ARG A 116 12.02 -0.18 3.28
C ARG A 116 12.60 1.20 3.57
N ARG A 117 11.98 1.97 4.45
CA ARG A 117 12.47 3.30 4.85
C ARG A 117 13.84 3.24 5.52
N MET A 118 14.09 2.24 6.37
CA MET A 118 15.41 2.05 6.98
C MET A 118 16.50 1.76 5.93
N VAL A 119 16.20 0.95 4.92
CA VAL A 119 17.13 0.68 3.81
C VAL A 119 17.43 1.95 3.02
N GLN A 120 16.40 2.74 2.70
CA GLN A 120 16.54 4.02 1.99
C GLN A 120 17.36 5.04 2.77
N ALA A 121 17.08 5.20 4.07
CA ALA A 121 17.87 6.08 4.94
C ALA A 121 19.34 5.63 4.99
N GLY A 122 19.59 4.33 5.06
CA GLY A 122 20.95 3.78 4.99
C GLY A 122 21.65 4.04 3.66
N GLN A 123 20.91 4.07 2.54
CA GLN A 123 21.44 4.45 1.22
C GLN A 123 21.81 5.93 1.18
N GLN A 124 20.90 6.81 1.62
CA GLN A 124 21.12 8.26 1.67
C GLN A 124 22.31 8.63 2.55
N LEU A 125 22.47 7.98 3.70
CA LEU A 125 23.63 8.20 4.58
C LEU A 125 24.96 7.82 3.91
N ARG A 126 25.00 6.74 3.13
CA ARG A 126 26.21 6.34 2.40
C ARG A 126 26.55 7.30 1.27
N GLU A 127 25.54 7.82 0.58
CA GLU A 127 25.70 8.82 -0.48
C GLU A 127 26.26 10.12 0.11
N LEU A 128 25.65 10.63 1.18
CA LEU A 128 26.11 11.83 1.88
C LEU A 128 27.57 11.72 2.37
N ALA A 129 27.95 10.56 2.90
CA ALA A 129 29.33 10.32 3.35
C ALA A 129 30.34 10.35 2.19
N ARG A 130 29.94 9.90 0.99
CA ARG A 130 30.79 9.92 -0.21
C ARG A 130 30.98 11.33 -0.76
N ASP A 131 29.91 12.12 -0.76
CA ASP A 131 29.94 13.49 -1.27
C ASP A 131 30.88 14.38 -0.45
N GLN A 132 30.87 14.23 0.89
CA GLN A 132 31.80 14.95 1.78
C GLN A 132 33.28 14.57 1.56
N GLN A 133 33.59 13.34 1.16
CA GLN A 133 34.98 12.96 0.83
C GLN A 133 35.48 13.66 -0.43
N THR A 134 34.57 14.01 -1.35
CA THR A 134 34.91 14.70 -2.60
C THR A 134 35.28 16.16 -2.33
N GLU A 135 34.58 16.84 -1.43
CA GLU A 135 34.86 18.24 -1.06
C GLU A 135 36.13 18.40 -0.21
N LEU A 136 36.56 17.37 0.53
CA LEU A 136 37.78 17.42 1.35
C LEU A 136 39.07 17.12 0.56
N THR A 137 38.95 16.70 -0.70
CA THR A 137 40.11 16.38 -1.57
C THR A 137 40.42 17.44 -2.63
N GLU A 138 39.71 18.57 -2.60
CA GLU A 138 40.01 19.80 -3.37
C GLU A 138 40.60 20.90 -2.48
#